data_AF-A0A7C4CP04-F1
#
_entry.id   AF-A0A7C4CP04-F1
#
_cell.length_a   1.000
_cell.length_b   1.000
_cell.length_c   1.000
_cell.angle_alpha   90.00
_cell.angle_beta   90.00
_cell.angle_gamma   90.00
#
_symmetry.space_group_name_H-M   'P 1'
#
loop_
_entity.id
_entity.type
_entity.pdbx_description
1 polymer ?
#
loop_
_entity_poly.entity_id
_entity_poly.type
_entity_poly.pdbx_seq_one_letter_code
_entity_poly.pdbx_strand_id
1 'polypeptide(L)'
;MSILGVMPRQRFRRRLIGYTEDRTRLPFYLGVTSGPQHAPVFLRLPADRSFLSSILIEGPSGSGKSITTRILIENFYLEWKTFGDRWRHPIIIFDSKTNYMGLDQPNRKPRDRYLLKTIHTEWDYFLAIPRQLIHVYMPAYAAPTDKRTAIKIMRQKWQAEGFWGVPWRHITDLAHLGTVLKVPDAALWVEELRPAFEKCSADPNMTLKGLIGVGGALHKAAKNIKNPASRNAALSFVERWRKNRFWFSEVDKLAMHLTDPFSINVLTFVETPEKVYFNQLAFLIALESLMATLQELKLETQPVIIIHDVLNFLGEDKPFRNQIIDALRRLIITGQARTYDHGYVVILEAQTLDLPKELGDYRRYTVHIKLKWKSQSETLKRIPGFIGGIADLHDNYNNFHSPSVIIRPPYTSYVV
;
A
#
# COMPACT_ATOMS: atom_id res chain seq x y z
N MET A 1 14.88 21.84 31.09
CA MET A 1 15.63 22.23 29.87
C MET A 1 16.67 21.16 29.61
N SER A 2 16.93 20.59 28.43
CA SER A 2 16.35 20.57 27.09
C SER A 2 17.33 19.70 26.27
N ILE A 3 16.80 18.81 25.41
CA ILE A 3 17.43 18.22 24.20
C ILE A 3 18.61 17.25 24.44
N LEU A 4 18.49 16.04 23.88
CA LEU A 4 19.58 15.37 23.14
C LEU A 4 18.97 14.32 22.20
N GLY A 5 18.40 14.81 21.09
CA GLY A 5 18.31 14.01 19.86
C GLY A 5 19.71 13.90 19.27
N VAL A 6 20.15 12.69 18.97
CA VAL A 6 21.47 12.44 18.38
C VAL A 6 21.52 13.08 17.00
N MET A 7 22.16 14.23 16.94
CA MET A 7 22.50 14.94 15.72
C MET A 7 23.66 14.23 15.00
N PRO A 8 23.67 14.15 13.66
CA PRO A 8 24.80 13.59 12.92
C PRO A 8 26.07 14.41 13.18
N ARG A 9 27.20 13.69 13.34
CA ARG A 9 28.52 14.21 13.77
C ARG A 9 28.93 15.46 12.98
N GLN A 10 29.38 16.51 13.69
CA GLN A 10 29.77 17.82 13.16
C GLN A 10 30.69 17.78 11.93
N ARG A 11 31.60 16.80 11.82
CA ARG A 11 32.54 16.72 10.69
C ARG A 11 31.91 16.48 9.32
N PHE A 12 30.68 15.96 9.28
CA PHE A 12 29.95 15.71 8.03
C PHE A 12 28.99 16.86 7.64
N ARG A 13 28.79 17.85 8.52
CA ARG A 13 27.89 18.99 8.26
C ARG A 13 28.47 20.04 7.31
N ARG A 14 29.80 20.18 7.27
CA ARG A 14 30.47 21.24 6.50
C ARG A 14 30.59 21.00 4.99
N ARG A 15 30.10 19.86 4.47
CA ARG A 15 30.13 19.56 3.02
C ARG A 15 28.79 19.72 2.30
N LEU A 16 27.72 20.09 3.00
CA LEU A 16 26.45 20.47 2.38
C LEU A 16 26.28 21.98 2.47
N ILE A 17 26.60 22.67 1.38
CA ILE A 17 26.24 24.08 1.19
C ILE A 17 24.70 24.15 1.21
N GLY A 18 24.12 24.88 2.18
CA GLY A 18 22.68 25.12 2.27
C GLY A 18 21.92 24.57 3.49
N TYR A 19 22.58 24.00 4.51
CA TYR A 19 21.89 23.46 5.69
C TYR A 19 21.40 24.57 6.65
N THR A 20 20.24 25.17 6.36
CA THR A 20 19.34 25.71 7.38
C THR A 20 18.55 24.56 7.99
N GLU A 21 18.28 24.61 9.30
CA GLU A 21 17.46 23.62 10.01
C GLU A 21 16.09 23.52 9.34
N ASP A 22 15.90 22.51 8.50
CA ASP A 22 14.75 22.44 7.60
C ASP A 22 13.51 22.04 8.40
N ARG A 23 12.75 23.05 8.86
CA ARG A 23 11.45 22.88 9.55
C ARG A 23 10.33 22.52 8.58
N THR A 24 10.65 21.92 7.44
CA THR A 24 9.67 21.53 6.44
C THR A 24 8.90 20.29 6.86
N ARG A 25 9.38 19.47 7.80
CA ARG A 25 8.73 18.21 8.22
C ARG A 25 8.11 18.26 9.61
N LEU A 26 7.00 17.55 9.78
CA LEU A 26 6.38 17.30 11.07
C LEU A 26 7.04 16.07 11.75
N PRO A 27 7.43 16.14 13.04
CA PRO A 27 7.76 14.93 13.79
C PRO A 27 6.47 14.12 14.05
N PHE A 28 6.47 12.84 13.65
CA PHE A 28 5.29 11.98 13.74
C PHE A 28 5.15 11.40 15.13
N TYR A 29 4.15 11.83 15.87
CA TYR A 29 3.98 11.38 17.24
C TYR A 29 3.41 9.95 17.32
N LEU A 30 4.19 9.02 17.89
CA LEU A 30 3.85 7.59 17.97
C LEU A 30 3.29 7.18 19.34
N GLY A 31 3.74 7.81 20.42
CA GLY A 31 3.39 7.39 21.78
C GLY A 31 4.45 7.76 22.80
N VAL A 32 4.51 7.06 23.93
CA VAL A 32 5.45 7.35 25.02
C VAL A 32 6.33 6.16 25.38
N THR A 33 7.50 6.41 25.95
CA THR A 33 8.32 5.33 26.52
C THR A 33 7.59 4.68 27.71
N SER A 34 7.78 3.36 27.91
CA SER A 34 7.21 2.66 29.08
C SER A 34 7.92 2.95 30.42
N GLY A 35 8.96 3.79 30.42
CA GLY A 35 9.70 4.16 31.63
C GLY A 35 8.94 5.14 32.53
N PRO A 36 9.43 5.39 33.75
CA PRO A 36 8.74 6.20 34.77
C PRO A 36 8.51 7.66 34.37
N GLN A 37 9.27 8.18 33.40
CA GLN A 37 9.13 9.55 32.90
C GLN A 37 8.14 9.68 31.74
N HIS A 38 7.66 8.57 31.15
CA HIS A 38 6.73 8.55 30.02
C HIS A 38 7.06 9.57 28.91
N ALA A 39 8.33 9.65 28.53
CA ALA A 39 8.78 10.63 27.54
C ALA A 39 8.13 10.39 26.16
N PRO A 40 7.72 11.44 25.43
CA PRO A 40 7.10 11.29 24.12
C PRO A 40 8.12 10.80 23.07
N VAL A 41 7.68 9.89 22.22
CA VAL A 41 8.45 9.27 21.14
C VAL A 41 7.87 9.72 19.81
N PHE A 42 8.75 10.28 18.99
CA PHE A 42 8.42 10.77 17.65
C PHE A 42 9.25 10.02 16.61
N LEU A 43 8.60 9.68 15.50
CA LEU A 43 9.27 9.25 14.29
C LEU A 43 9.61 10.47 13.43
N ARG A 44 10.79 10.52 12.85
CA ARG A 44 11.21 11.60 11.95
C ARG A 44 11.59 11.02 10.59
N LEU A 45 10.79 11.33 9.59
CA LEU A 45 11.12 10.99 8.21
C LEU A 45 12.17 11.95 7.65
N PRO A 46 12.98 11.51 6.67
CA PRO A 46 13.92 12.38 5.97
C PRO A 46 13.21 13.60 5.34
N ALA A 47 13.85 14.77 5.46
CA ALA A 47 13.34 16.03 4.92
C ALA A 47 13.46 16.12 3.39
N ASP A 48 14.28 15.28 2.78
CA ASP A 48 14.39 15.17 1.32
C ASP A 48 13.21 14.38 0.74
N ARG A 49 12.44 15.01 -0.17
CA ARG A 49 11.27 14.38 -0.81
C ARG A 49 11.66 13.23 -1.73
N SER A 50 12.84 13.31 -2.35
CA SER A 50 13.40 12.30 -3.25
C SER A 50 13.79 11.00 -2.52
N PHE A 51 13.88 11.08 -1.19
CA PHE A 51 14.27 9.95 -0.35
C PHE A 51 13.19 8.88 -0.28
N LEU A 52 13.62 7.62 -0.39
CA LEU A 52 12.77 6.46 -0.13
C LEU A 52 12.81 6.10 1.35
N SER A 53 11.66 6.21 2.00
CA SER A 53 11.50 5.77 3.38
C SER A 53 10.74 4.46 3.42
N SER A 54 11.41 3.36 3.80
CA SER A 54 10.77 2.07 4.00
C SER A 54 10.52 1.84 5.48
N ILE A 55 9.26 1.59 5.85
CA ILE A 55 8.82 1.35 7.23
C ILE A 55 8.29 -0.08 7.29
N LEU A 56 8.95 -0.93 8.06
CA LEU A 56 8.45 -2.25 8.41
C LEU A 56 7.70 -2.17 9.74
N ILE A 57 6.43 -2.57 9.74
CA ILE A 57 5.63 -2.74 10.95
C ILE A 57 5.35 -4.24 11.09
N GLU A 58 6.16 -4.90 11.91
CA GLU A 58 6.02 -6.33 12.16
C GLU A 58 5.37 -6.58 13.50
N GLY A 59 4.60 -7.64 13.62
CA GLY A 59 3.93 -7.93 14.88
C GLY A 59 2.90 -9.03 14.75
N PRO A 60 2.63 -9.76 15.83
CA PRO A 60 1.68 -10.84 15.79
C PRO A 60 0.23 -10.31 15.65
N SER A 61 -0.75 -11.17 15.35
CA SER A 61 -2.15 -10.72 15.19
C SER A 61 -2.67 -10.02 16.45
N GLY A 62 -3.48 -8.95 16.29
CA GLY A 62 -4.03 -8.19 17.43
C GLY A 62 -3.03 -7.30 18.20
N SER A 63 -1.75 -7.25 17.80
CA SER A 63 -0.72 -6.43 18.47
C SER A 63 -0.78 -4.92 18.17
N GLY A 64 -1.70 -4.47 17.31
CA GLY A 64 -1.87 -3.05 16.99
C GLY A 64 -1.12 -2.54 15.74
N LYS A 65 -0.68 -3.42 14.82
CA LYS A 65 -0.02 -3.01 13.55
C LYS A 65 -0.84 -1.97 12.77
N SER A 66 -2.09 -2.30 12.46
CA SER A 66 -2.99 -1.43 11.69
C SER A 66 -3.32 -0.14 12.45
N ILE A 67 -3.25 -0.15 13.79
CA ILE A 67 -3.34 1.07 14.60
C ILE A 67 -2.13 1.97 14.38
N THR A 68 -0.92 1.41 14.42
CA THR A 68 0.33 2.12 14.15
C THR A 68 0.33 2.72 12.74
N THR A 69 -0.04 1.97 11.70
CA THR A 69 -0.14 2.49 10.33
C THR A 69 -1.15 3.63 10.23
N ARG A 70 -2.27 3.51 10.94
CA ARG A 70 -3.29 4.54 10.98
C ARG A 70 -2.79 5.84 11.63
N ILE A 71 -2.00 5.73 12.70
CA ILE A 71 -1.30 6.88 13.30
C ILE A 71 -0.36 7.54 12.29
N LEU A 72 0.35 6.77 11.47
CA LEU A 72 1.20 7.33 10.42
C LEU A 72 0.37 8.09 9.37
N ILE A 73 -0.75 7.51 8.91
CA ILE A 73 -1.70 8.17 7.99
C ILE A 73 -2.18 9.51 8.57
N GLU A 74 -2.56 9.55 9.85
CA GLU A 74 -2.97 10.78 10.53
C GLU A 74 -1.86 11.83 10.54
N ASN A 75 -0.61 11.42 10.79
CA ASN A 75 0.52 12.34 10.80
C ASN A 75 0.84 12.89 9.39
N PHE A 76 0.74 12.09 8.33
CA PHE A 76 0.86 12.59 6.95
C PHE A 76 -0.24 13.61 6.61
N TYR A 77 -1.47 13.37 7.07
CA TYR A 77 -2.56 14.32 6.91
C TYR A 77 -2.30 15.64 7.66
N LEU A 78 -1.78 15.57 8.89
CA LEU A 78 -1.40 16.75 9.67
C LEU A 78 -0.22 17.51 9.04
N GLU A 79 0.76 16.78 8.49
CA GLU A 79 1.88 17.35 7.75
C GLU A 79 1.39 18.14 6.52
N TRP A 80 0.52 17.54 5.70
CA TRP A 80 -0.12 18.22 4.57
C TRP A 80 -0.97 19.41 5.03
N LYS A 81 -1.73 19.30 6.12
CA LYS A 81 -2.51 20.44 6.66
C LYS A 81 -1.64 21.60 7.12
N THR A 82 -0.44 21.30 7.62
CA THR A 82 0.48 22.30 8.16
C THR A 82 1.29 22.98 7.07
N PHE A 83 1.76 22.22 6.08
CA PHE A 83 2.69 22.72 5.07
C PHE A 83 2.09 22.83 3.66
N GLY A 84 0.86 22.36 3.46
CA GLY A 84 0.13 22.39 2.19
C GLY A 84 0.86 21.63 1.09
N ASP A 85 0.88 22.21 -0.11
CA ASP A 85 1.51 21.65 -1.30
C ASP A 85 3.03 21.48 -1.21
N ARG A 86 3.67 21.99 -0.13
CA ARG A 86 5.07 21.66 0.18
C ARG A 86 5.24 20.21 0.62
N TRP A 87 4.18 19.49 0.98
CA TRP A 87 4.26 18.06 1.26
C TRP A 87 3.02 17.39 0.71
N ARG A 88 3.18 16.85 -0.50
CA ARG A 88 2.13 16.09 -1.17
C ARG A 88 2.24 14.62 -0.80
N HIS A 89 1.15 14.07 -0.26
CA HIS A 89 1.09 12.69 0.23
C HIS A 89 -0.14 11.96 -0.30
N PRO A 90 -0.20 11.64 -1.60
CA PRO A 90 -1.16 10.68 -2.08
C PRO A 90 -0.84 9.32 -1.47
N ILE A 91 -1.78 8.78 -0.69
CA ILE A 91 -1.65 7.51 0.02
C ILE A 91 -2.38 6.44 -0.77
N ILE A 92 -1.69 5.35 -1.09
CA ILE A 92 -2.25 4.17 -1.73
C ILE A 92 -2.21 3.01 -0.73
N ILE A 93 -3.35 2.38 -0.47
CA ILE A 93 -3.48 1.30 0.52
C ILE A 93 -3.99 0.04 -0.17
N PHE A 94 -3.19 -1.02 -0.11
CA PHE A 94 -3.61 -2.36 -0.46
C PHE A 94 -4.17 -3.06 0.78
N ASP A 95 -5.50 -3.05 0.92
CA ASP A 95 -6.19 -3.49 2.14
C ASP A 95 -6.82 -4.88 1.96
N SER A 96 -6.16 -5.89 2.53
CA SER A 96 -6.64 -7.27 2.50
C SER A 96 -7.77 -7.57 3.49
N LYS A 97 -7.96 -6.76 4.54
CA LYS A 97 -8.92 -7.05 5.64
C LYS A 97 -9.94 -5.95 5.92
N THR A 98 -10.04 -4.94 5.07
CA THR A 98 -10.93 -3.77 5.26
C THR A 98 -10.62 -2.96 6.53
N ASN A 99 -9.37 -3.00 7.00
CA ASN A 99 -8.95 -2.38 8.27
C ASN A 99 -8.84 -0.85 8.20
N TYR A 100 -8.79 -0.26 6.99
CA TYR A 100 -8.58 1.18 6.81
C TYR A 100 -9.86 1.96 6.49
N MET A 101 -11.02 1.38 6.76
CA MET A 101 -12.30 2.08 6.68
C MET A 101 -12.52 2.99 7.92
N GLY A 102 -13.36 4.02 7.80
CA GLY A 102 -13.77 4.87 8.94
C GLY A 102 -12.79 6.00 9.33
N LEU A 103 -11.80 6.30 8.48
CA LEU A 103 -10.89 7.46 8.61
C LEU A 103 -11.63 8.81 8.58
N ASP A 104 -12.85 8.84 8.05
CA ASP A 104 -13.74 10.00 7.97
C ASP A 104 -14.45 10.34 9.29
N GLN A 105 -14.33 9.48 10.30
CA GLN A 105 -14.95 9.67 11.60
C GLN A 105 -13.89 9.82 12.69
N PRO A 106 -14.15 10.61 13.73
CA PRO A 106 -13.26 10.68 14.89
C PRO A 106 -13.37 9.43 15.76
N ASN A 107 -12.30 9.11 16.51
CA ASN A 107 -12.32 8.06 17.52
C ASN A 107 -13.19 8.48 18.70
N ARG A 108 -14.34 7.82 18.86
CA ARG A 108 -15.30 8.10 19.94
C ARG A 108 -15.18 7.15 21.13
N LYS A 109 -14.27 6.17 21.11
CA LYS A 109 -14.14 5.17 22.17
C LYS A 109 -13.74 5.87 23.49
N PRO A 110 -14.57 5.84 24.56
CA PRO A 110 -14.30 6.60 25.79
C PRO A 110 -12.95 6.29 26.43
N ARG A 111 -12.54 5.02 26.39
CA ARG A 111 -11.22 4.56 26.87
C ARG A 111 -10.07 5.25 26.14
N ASP A 112 -10.12 5.30 24.82
CA ASP A 112 -9.01 5.87 24.03
C ASP A 112 -8.91 7.36 24.27
N ARG A 113 -10.05 8.04 24.43
CA ARG A 113 -10.11 9.45 24.82
C ARG A 113 -9.49 9.69 26.19
N TYR A 114 -9.82 8.84 27.17
CA TYR A 114 -9.19 8.89 28.48
C TYR A 114 -7.66 8.70 28.40
N LEU A 115 -7.19 7.73 27.63
CA LEU A 115 -5.76 7.49 27.41
C LEU A 115 -5.08 8.67 26.72
N LEU A 116 -5.66 9.20 25.64
CA LEU A 116 -5.13 10.37 24.94
C LEU A 116 -5.07 11.59 25.86
N LYS A 117 -6.11 11.83 26.67
CA LYS A 117 -6.15 12.94 27.64
C LYS A 117 -5.13 12.75 28.78
N THR A 118 -4.90 11.51 29.21
CA THR A 118 -3.96 11.20 30.30
C THR A 118 -2.51 11.30 29.83
N ILE A 119 -2.24 10.92 28.58
CA ILE A 119 -0.90 10.99 27.97
C ILE A 119 -0.65 12.40 27.40
N HIS A 120 -1.71 13.13 27.02
CA HIS A 120 -1.70 14.50 26.48
C HIS A 120 -2.87 15.32 27.01
N THR A 121 -2.66 16.02 28.11
CA THR A 121 -3.68 16.89 28.72
C THR A 121 -4.07 18.09 27.85
N GLU A 122 -3.22 18.45 26.86
CA GLU A 122 -3.40 19.64 26.02
C GLU A 122 -3.95 19.33 24.60
N TRP A 123 -4.07 18.05 24.21
CA TRP A 123 -4.44 17.66 22.85
C TRP A 123 -5.84 17.04 22.83
N ASP A 124 -6.87 17.88 22.97
CA ASP A 124 -8.28 17.47 22.78
C ASP A 124 -8.69 17.64 21.31
N TYR A 125 -7.96 16.97 20.41
CA TYR A 125 -8.22 17.07 18.97
C TYR A 125 -9.03 15.86 18.51
N PHE A 126 -10.26 16.13 18.09
CA PHE A 126 -10.98 15.22 17.19
C PHE A 126 -10.38 15.38 15.80
N LEU A 127 -9.59 14.39 15.37
CA LEU A 127 -9.16 14.32 13.98
C LEU A 127 -10.15 13.45 13.19
N ALA A 128 -10.60 13.97 12.07
CA ALA A 128 -11.30 13.23 11.03
C ALA A 128 -10.73 13.67 9.68
N ILE A 129 -10.45 12.71 8.80
CA ILE A 129 -9.97 13.00 7.45
C ILE A 129 -11.20 13.21 6.55
N PRO A 130 -11.37 14.37 5.91
CA PRO A 130 -12.54 14.65 5.09
C PRO A 130 -12.84 13.54 4.10
N ARG A 131 -14.11 13.13 4.03
CA ARG A 131 -14.54 12.00 3.22
C ARG A 131 -14.18 12.13 1.74
N GLN A 132 -14.15 13.36 1.24
CA GLN A 132 -13.80 13.71 -0.14
C GLN A 132 -12.35 13.37 -0.50
N LEU A 133 -11.48 13.17 0.50
CA LEU A 133 -10.08 12.79 0.32
C LEU A 133 -9.88 11.27 0.41
N ILE A 134 -10.95 10.48 0.62
CA ILE A 134 -10.87 9.04 0.83
C ILE A 134 -11.58 8.31 -0.31
N HIS A 135 -10.83 7.65 -1.17
CA HIS A 135 -11.33 6.92 -2.31
C HIS A 135 -11.21 5.42 -2.04
N VAL A 136 -12.34 4.71 -2.04
CA VAL A 136 -12.36 3.26 -1.76
C VAL A 136 -12.78 2.52 -3.03
N TYR A 137 -11.91 1.64 -3.48
CA TYR A 137 -12.08 0.83 -4.66
C TYR A 137 -12.10 -0.65 -4.32
N MET A 138 -12.96 -1.38 -5.02
CA MET A 138 -12.90 -2.83 -5.07
C MET A 138 -12.48 -3.28 -6.45
N PRO A 139 -11.73 -4.37 -6.56
CA PRO A 139 -11.44 -4.92 -7.86
C PRO A 139 -12.70 -5.34 -8.63
N ALA A 140 -12.78 -5.00 -9.91
CA ALA A 140 -13.98 -5.17 -10.73
C ALA A 140 -14.43 -6.63 -10.92
N TYR A 141 -13.52 -7.58 -10.71
CA TYR A 141 -13.79 -9.01 -10.74
C TYR A 141 -14.49 -9.55 -9.50
N ALA A 142 -14.44 -8.81 -8.39
CA ALA A 142 -15.14 -9.15 -7.15
C ALA A 142 -16.65 -8.86 -7.26
N ALA A 143 -17.07 -8.14 -8.30
CA ALA A 143 -18.48 -7.92 -8.58
C ALA A 143 -19.13 -9.21 -9.13
N PRO A 144 -20.22 -9.72 -8.53
CA PRO A 144 -21.10 -10.66 -9.20
C PRO A 144 -21.65 -10.04 -10.50
N THR A 145 -22.22 -10.87 -11.37
CA THR A 145 -22.83 -10.47 -12.65
C THR A 145 -23.80 -9.28 -12.52
N ASP A 146 -24.42 -9.08 -11.35
CA ASP A 146 -25.15 -7.86 -11.00
C ASP A 146 -24.26 -6.81 -10.29
N LYS A 147 -23.54 -6.04 -11.11
CA LYS A 147 -22.69 -4.93 -10.66
C LYS A 147 -23.43 -3.84 -9.89
N ARG A 148 -24.71 -3.57 -10.21
CA ARG A 148 -25.46 -2.47 -9.58
C ARG A 148 -25.79 -2.82 -8.14
N THR A 149 -26.28 -4.04 -7.91
CA THR A 149 -26.58 -4.54 -6.57
C THR A 149 -25.31 -4.67 -5.73
N ALA A 150 -24.23 -5.18 -6.32
CA ALA A 150 -22.94 -5.23 -5.66
C ALA A 150 -22.47 -3.83 -5.21
N ILE A 151 -22.36 -2.86 -6.11
CA ILE A 151 -21.96 -1.48 -5.75
C ILE A 151 -22.87 -0.89 -4.67
N LYS A 152 -24.19 -1.13 -4.73
CA LYS A 152 -25.11 -0.61 -3.71
C LYS A 152 -24.79 -1.17 -2.32
N ILE A 153 -24.62 -2.48 -2.20
CA ILE A 153 -24.25 -3.14 -0.93
C ILE A 153 -22.89 -2.63 -0.46
N MET A 154 -21.92 -2.51 -1.37
CA MET A 154 -20.56 -2.10 -1.02
C MET A 154 -20.46 -0.61 -0.67
N ARG A 155 -21.27 0.25 -1.30
CA ARG A 155 -21.45 1.66 -0.89
C ARG A 155 -22.04 1.76 0.51
N GLN A 156 -23.02 0.92 0.83
CA GLN A 156 -23.61 0.92 2.16
C GLN A 156 -22.64 0.40 3.23
N LYS A 157 -21.87 -0.65 2.92
CA LYS A 157 -20.98 -1.32 3.89
C LYS A 157 -19.62 -0.63 4.06
N TRP A 158 -19.00 -0.21 2.96
CA TRP A 158 -17.61 0.27 2.89
C TRP A 158 -17.46 1.61 2.18
N GLN A 159 -18.58 2.23 1.80
CA GLN A 159 -18.60 3.51 1.10
C GLN A 159 -17.75 3.48 -0.19
N ALA A 160 -17.68 2.33 -0.86
CA ALA A 160 -16.91 2.19 -2.10
C ALA A 160 -17.38 3.18 -3.18
N GLU A 161 -16.45 3.94 -3.78
CA GLU A 161 -16.79 4.88 -4.85
C GLU A 161 -17.17 4.13 -6.13
N GLY A 162 -16.48 3.01 -6.38
CA GLY A 162 -16.79 2.08 -7.45
C GLY A 162 -15.78 0.95 -7.57
N PHE A 163 -15.72 0.38 -8.77
CA PHE A 163 -14.75 -0.67 -9.08
C PHE A 163 -13.48 -0.12 -9.70
N TRP A 164 -12.35 -0.72 -9.31
CA TRP A 164 -11.06 -0.65 -9.97
C TRP A 164 -10.96 -1.78 -10.99
N GLY A 165 -10.87 -1.43 -12.27
CA GLY A 165 -10.61 -2.40 -13.32
C GLY A 165 -9.10 -2.57 -13.49
N VAL A 166 -8.65 -3.80 -13.69
CA VAL A 166 -7.24 -4.13 -13.94
C VAL A 166 -6.78 -3.38 -15.19
N PRO A 167 -5.77 -2.49 -15.10
CA PRO A 167 -5.29 -1.77 -16.27
C PRO A 167 -4.56 -2.75 -17.20
N TRP A 168 -5.19 -3.09 -18.33
CA TRP A 168 -4.78 -4.25 -19.13
C TRP A 168 -3.38 -4.10 -19.74
N ARG A 169 -2.92 -2.87 -19.93
CA ARG A 169 -1.59 -2.55 -20.46
C ARG A 169 -0.45 -2.94 -19.52
N HIS A 170 -0.73 -3.03 -18.21
CA HIS A 170 0.23 -3.45 -17.19
C HIS A 170 0.19 -4.96 -16.90
N ILE A 171 -0.57 -5.74 -17.68
CA ILE A 171 -0.47 -7.20 -17.62
C ILE A 171 0.89 -7.60 -18.21
N THR A 172 1.76 -8.12 -17.36
CA THR A 172 3.14 -8.48 -17.74
C THR A 172 3.25 -9.86 -18.38
N ASP A 173 2.29 -10.75 -18.14
CA ASP A 173 2.28 -12.10 -18.71
C ASP A 173 0.85 -12.57 -19.01
N LEU A 174 0.61 -12.95 -20.26
CA LEU A 174 -0.66 -13.52 -20.70
C LEU A 174 -0.94 -14.89 -20.09
N ALA A 175 0.08 -15.66 -19.72
CA ALA A 175 -0.10 -16.94 -19.04
C ALA A 175 -0.81 -16.75 -17.70
N HIS A 176 -0.41 -15.74 -16.92
CA HIS A 176 -1.05 -15.40 -15.65
C HIS A 176 -2.55 -15.15 -15.82
N LEU A 177 -2.90 -14.37 -16.85
CA LEU A 177 -4.30 -14.10 -17.17
C LEU A 177 -5.02 -15.35 -17.72
N GLY A 178 -4.34 -16.17 -18.52
CA GLY A 178 -4.86 -17.44 -19.03
C GLY A 178 -5.30 -18.39 -17.91
N THR A 179 -4.47 -18.55 -16.88
CA THR A 179 -4.78 -19.37 -15.70
C THR A 179 -6.02 -18.87 -14.98
N VAL A 180 -6.13 -17.56 -14.76
CA VAL A 180 -7.30 -16.93 -14.14
C VAL A 180 -8.57 -17.19 -14.95
N LEU A 181 -8.47 -17.04 -16.27
CA LEU A 181 -9.60 -17.26 -17.18
C LEU A 181 -9.87 -18.76 -17.39
N LYS A 182 -9.16 -19.65 -16.68
CA LYS A 182 -9.30 -21.10 -16.72
C LYS A 182 -9.10 -21.67 -18.13
N VAL A 183 -8.15 -21.13 -18.88
CA VAL A 183 -7.78 -21.62 -20.21
C VAL A 183 -6.83 -22.80 -20.06
N PRO A 184 -7.11 -23.97 -20.67
CA PRO A 184 -6.22 -25.12 -20.63
C PRO A 184 -4.85 -24.83 -21.28
N ASP A 185 -3.79 -25.49 -20.79
CA ASP A 185 -2.42 -25.46 -21.34
C ASP A 185 -1.90 -24.07 -21.73
N ALA A 186 -1.40 -23.33 -20.74
CA ALA A 186 -0.90 -21.96 -20.92
C ALA A 186 0.36 -21.84 -21.79
N ALA A 187 1.14 -22.90 -21.99
CA ALA A 187 2.52 -22.73 -22.46
C ALA A 187 2.65 -22.39 -23.96
N LEU A 188 1.89 -23.04 -24.85
CA LEU A 188 2.17 -22.93 -26.29
C LEU A 188 1.51 -21.70 -26.94
N TRP A 189 0.26 -21.40 -26.61
CA TRP A 189 -0.45 -20.28 -27.24
C TRP A 189 -0.02 -18.91 -26.72
N VAL A 190 0.52 -18.83 -25.49
CA VAL A 190 0.97 -17.57 -24.89
C VAL A 190 2.14 -17.00 -25.67
N GLU A 191 3.17 -17.81 -25.97
CA GLU A 191 4.33 -17.35 -26.73
C GLU A 191 3.95 -16.92 -28.16
N GLU A 192 2.98 -17.60 -28.77
CA GLU A 192 2.49 -17.21 -30.11
C GLU A 192 1.68 -15.90 -30.10
N LEU A 193 0.99 -15.57 -29.00
CA LEU A 193 0.25 -14.31 -28.85
C LEU A 193 1.07 -13.15 -28.28
N ARG A 194 2.15 -13.43 -27.54
CA ARG A 194 2.97 -12.45 -26.81
C ARG A 194 3.44 -11.29 -27.71
N PRO A 195 4.01 -11.51 -28.92
CA PRO A 195 4.46 -10.40 -29.77
C PRO A 195 3.33 -9.46 -30.20
N ALA A 196 2.15 -10.02 -30.49
CA ALA A 196 0.99 -9.22 -30.87
C ALA A 196 0.47 -8.41 -29.67
N PHE A 197 0.46 -9.00 -28.48
CA PHE A 197 0.06 -8.32 -27.26
C PHE A 197 1.02 -7.19 -26.88
N GLU A 198 2.32 -7.45 -26.82
CA GLU A 198 3.33 -6.44 -26.47
C GLU A 198 3.28 -5.24 -27.43
N LYS A 199 3.18 -5.49 -28.74
CA LYS A 199 3.01 -4.43 -29.74
C LYS A 199 1.75 -3.59 -29.48
N CYS A 200 0.65 -4.22 -29.12
CA CYS A 200 -0.61 -3.54 -28.85
C CYS A 200 -0.59 -2.78 -27.51
N SER A 201 0.06 -3.34 -26.48
CA SER A 201 0.21 -2.73 -25.16
C SER A 201 1.10 -1.48 -25.21
N ALA A 202 2.09 -1.47 -26.10
CA ALA A 202 2.94 -0.31 -26.35
C ALA A 202 2.28 0.80 -27.20
N ASP A 203 1.23 0.48 -27.96
CA ASP A 203 0.52 1.47 -28.80
C ASP A 203 -0.46 2.30 -27.95
N PRO A 204 -0.24 3.62 -27.76
CA PRO A 204 -1.10 4.46 -26.93
C PRO A 204 -2.53 4.61 -27.50
N ASN A 205 -2.73 4.42 -28.81
CA ASN A 205 -4.03 4.52 -29.46
C ASN A 205 -4.83 3.19 -29.41
N MET A 206 -4.17 2.10 -29.00
CA MET A 206 -4.86 0.83 -28.83
C MET A 206 -5.93 0.93 -27.73
N THR A 207 -7.03 0.22 -27.92
CA THR A 207 -8.05 0.07 -26.87
C THR A 207 -8.25 -1.40 -26.58
N LEU A 208 -8.76 -1.73 -25.41
CA LEU A 208 -9.20 -3.08 -25.05
C LEU A 208 -10.18 -3.63 -26.10
N LYS A 209 -11.09 -2.79 -26.63
CA LYS A 209 -11.98 -3.20 -27.73
C LYS A 209 -11.19 -3.54 -28.99
N GLY A 210 -10.18 -2.75 -29.35
CA GLY A 210 -9.26 -3.04 -30.46
C GLY A 210 -8.43 -4.31 -30.26
N LEU A 211 -8.03 -4.59 -29.02
CA LEU A 211 -7.21 -5.74 -28.64
C LEU A 211 -8.00 -7.05 -28.71
N ILE A 212 -9.10 -7.15 -27.95
CA ILE A 212 -9.84 -8.41 -27.72
C ILE A 212 -11.23 -8.45 -28.38
N GLY A 213 -11.65 -7.39 -29.07
CA GLY A 213 -12.92 -7.34 -29.80
C GLY A 213 -13.06 -8.39 -30.89
N VAL A 214 -14.26 -8.51 -31.48
CA VAL A 214 -14.45 -9.35 -32.67
C VAL A 214 -13.60 -8.76 -33.80
N GLY A 215 -12.72 -9.57 -34.40
CA GLY A 215 -11.72 -9.08 -35.36
C GLY A 215 -10.59 -8.23 -34.77
N GLY A 216 -10.47 -8.15 -33.45
CA GLY A 216 -9.39 -7.44 -32.76
C GLY A 216 -8.01 -8.05 -32.99
N ALA A 217 -6.96 -7.36 -32.58
CA ALA A 217 -5.57 -7.74 -32.84
C ALA A 217 -5.23 -9.15 -32.34
N LEU A 218 -5.60 -9.49 -31.10
CA LEU A 218 -5.33 -10.82 -30.55
C LEU A 218 -6.19 -11.91 -31.19
N HIS A 219 -7.42 -11.59 -31.61
CA HIS A 219 -8.27 -12.54 -32.33
C HIS A 219 -7.68 -12.86 -33.71
N LYS A 220 -7.19 -11.86 -34.44
CA LYS A 220 -6.50 -12.05 -35.72
C LYS A 220 -5.22 -12.86 -35.55
N ALA A 221 -4.40 -12.53 -34.55
CA ALA A 221 -3.19 -13.28 -34.23
C ALA A 221 -3.50 -14.75 -33.89
N ALA A 222 -4.50 -15.00 -33.04
CA ALA A 222 -4.92 -16.34 -32.68
C ALA A 222 -5.31 -17.19 -33.91
N LYS A 223 -6.04 -16.62 -34.89
CA LYS A 223 -6.43 -17.34 -36.12
C LYS A 223 -5.25 -17.77 -37.00
N ASN A 224 -4.14 -17.04 -36.94
CA ASN A 224 -2.95 -17.28 -37.75
C ASN A 224 -2.02 -18.35 -37.16
N ILE A 225 -2.29 -18.81 -35.93
CA ILE A 225 -1.55 -19.90 -35.29
C ILE A 225 -1.71 -21.18 -36.11
N LYS A 226 -0.58 -21.81 -36.45
CA LYS A 226 -0.54 -23.01 -37.31
C LYS A 226 -1.01 -24.26 -36.55
N ASN A 227 -0.60 -24.42 -35.30
CA ASN A 227 -0.99 -25.57 -34.48
C ASN A 227 -2.49 -25.50 -34.12
N PRO A 228 -3.33 -26.48 -34.50
CA PRO A 228 -4.76 -26.42 -34.24
C PRO A 228 -5.13 -26.36 -32.75
N ALA A 229 -4.39 -27.07 -31.88
CA ALA A 229 -4.64 -27.08 -30.44
C ALA A 229 -4.32 -25.72 -29.82
N SER A 230 -3.14 -25.16 -30.10
CA SER A 230 -2.75 -23.81 -29.65
C SER A 230 -3.70 -22.74 -30.17
N ARG A 231 -4.11 -22.82 -31.45
CA ARG A 231 -5.08 -21.91 -32.05
C ARG A 231 -6.42 -21.94 -31.31
N ASN A 232 -6.95 -23.13 -31.01
CA ASN A 232 -8.21 -23.28 -30.30
C ASN A 232 -8.12 -22.74 -28.86
N ALA A 233 -7.01 -22.98 -28.17
CA ALA A 233 -6.74 -22.42 -26.84
C ALA A 233 -6.64 -20.89 -26.87
N ALA A 234 -5.90 -20.32 -27.83
CA ALA A 234 -5.78 -18.87 -28.03
C ALA A 234 -7.14 -18.21 -28.31
N LEU A 235 -7.95 -18.80 -29.18
CA LEU A 235 -9.30 -18.29 -29.48
C LEU A 235 -10.20 -18.36 -28.24
N SER A 236 -10.15 -19.46 -27.50
CA SER A 236 -10.86 -19.62 -26.22
C SER A 236 -10.43 -18.57 -25.20
N PHE A 237 -9.12 -18.30 -25.09
CA PHE A 237 -8.58 -17.24 -24.24
C PHE A 237 -9.16 -15.86 -24.59
N VAL A 238 -9.06 -15.44 -25.86
CA VAL A 238 -9.57 -14.14 -26.31
C VAL A 238 -11.08 -14.03 -26.09
N GLU A 239 -11.83 -15.10 -26.34
CA GLU A 239 -13.29 -15.15 -26.12
C GLU A 239 -13.64 -15.00 -24.63
N ARG A 240 -12.92 -15.71 -23.75
CA ARG A 240 -13.11 -15.61 -22.29
C ARG A 240 -12.69 -14.25 -21.75
N TRP A 241 -11.60 -13.67 -22.25
CA TRP A 241 -11.23 -12.30 -21.88
C TRP A 241 -12.31 -11.32 -22.33
N ARG A 242 -12.83 -11.46 -23.55
CA ARG A 242 -13.94 -10.62 -24.05
C ARG A 242 -15.19 -10.71 -23.18
N LYS A 243 -15.57 -11.92 -22.75
CA LYS A 243 -16.70 -12.14 -21.82
C LYS A 243 -16.47 -11.45 -20.47
N ASN A 244 -15.22 -11.40 -20.01
CA ASN A 244 -14.81 -10.79 -18.74
C ASN A 244 -14.18 -9.39 -18.92
N ARG A 245 -14.39 -8.72 -20.07
CA ARG A 245 -13.76 -7.42 -20.40
C ARG A 245 -13.98 -6.35 -19.33
N PHE A 246 -15.07 -6.46 -18.61
CA PHE A 246 -15.49 -5.53 -17.57
C PHE A 246 -14.64 -5.60 -16.29
N TRP A 247 -13.75 -6.58 -16.17
CA TRP A 247 -12.72 -6.66 -15.12
C TRP A 247 -11.54 -5.74 -15.41
N PHE A 248 -11.41 -5.26 -16.64
CA PHE A 248 -10.26 -4.52 -17.13
C PHE A 248 -10.63 -3.07 -17.43
N SER A 249 -9.63 -2.20 -17.40
CA SER A 249 -9.76 -0.76 -17.65
C SER A 249 -8.65 -0.28 -18.57
N GLU A 250 -8.92 0.78 -19.34
CA GLU A 250 -7.89 1.53 -20.07
C GLU A 250 -7.04 2.39 -19.15
N VAL A 251 -7.63 2.81 -18.03
CA VAL A 251 -7.05 3.77 -17.09
C VAL A 251 -6.92 3.13 -15.72
N ASP A 252 -5.78 3.31 -15.07
CA ASP A 252 -5.61 2.96 -13.68
C ASP A 252 -6.08 4.11 -12.77
N LYS A 253 -7.28 3.96 -12.22
CA LYS A 253 -7.84 4.93 -11.27
C LYS A 253 -6.98 5.12 -10.02
N LEU A 254 -6.30 4.08 -9.56
CA LEU A 254 -5.47 4.14 -8.37
C LEU A 254 -4.23 5.00 -8.62
N ALA A 255 -3.59 4.81 -9.77
CA ALA A 255 -2.38 5.56 -10.15
C ALA A 255 -2.66 7.03 -10.50
N MET A 256 -3.86 7.37 -11.00
CA MET A 256 -4.26 8.76 -11.25
C MET A 256 -4.12 9.65 -10.00
N HIS A 257 -4.37 9.09 -8.82
CA HIS A 257 -4.29 9.80 -7.56
C HIS A 257 -2.86 10.16 -7.12
N LEU A 258 -1.80 9.65 -7.79
CA LEU A 258 -0.41 10.02 -7.49
C LEU A 258 -0.11 11.51 -7.72
N THR A 259 -0.99 12.22 -8.43
CA THR A 259 -0.88 13.66 -8.68
C THR A 259 -1.64 14.51 -7.66
N ASP A 260 -2.46 13.89 -6.80
CA ASP A 260 -3.24 14.60 -5.80
C ASP A 260 -2.32 15.24 -4.74
N PRO A 261 -2.66 16.44 -4.22
CA PRO A 261 -1.94 17.02 -3.09
C PRO A 261 -2.00 16.12 -1.84
N PHE A 262 -3.18 15.59 -1.55
CA PHE A 262 -3.40 14.59 -0.50
C PHE A 262 -4.65 13.78 -0.84
N SER A 263 -4.55 12.47 -0.77
CA SER A 263 -5.68 11.56 -0.89
C SER A 263 -5.36 10.23 -0.23
N ILE A 264 -6.39 9.46 0.12
CA ILE A 264 -6.28 8.12 0.68
C ILE A 264 -7.05 7.18 -0.23
N ASN A 265 -6.33 6.34 -0.95
CA ASN A 265 -6.86 5.53 -2.02
C ASN A 265 -6.70 4.06 -1.65
N VAL A 266 -7.81 3.43 -1.30
CA VAL A 266 -7.84 2.06 -0.78
C VAL A 266 -8.28 1.10 -1.88
N LEU A 267 -7.42 0.17 -2.25
CA LEU A 267 -7.82 -1.01 -3.03
C LEU A 267 -8.06 -2.16 -2.06
N THR A 268 -9.33 -2.53 -1.85
CA THR A 268 -9.69 -3.60 -0.90
C THR A 268 -9.96 -4.93 -1.60
N PHE A 269 -9.33 -5.99 -1.13
CA PHE A 269 -9.46 -7.33 -1.70
C PHE A 269 -10.52 -8.16 -0.97
N VAL A 270 -11.21 -9.01 -1.71
CA VAL A 270 -12.17 -9.97 -1.14
C VAL A 270 -11.45 -11.30 -0.91
N GLU A 271 -11.26 -11.69 0.35
CA GLU A 271 -10.66 -12.98 0.73
C GLU A 271 -11.66 -14.13 0.52
N THR A 272 -11.88 -14.52 -0.73
CA THR A 272 -12.59 -15.77 -1.08
C THR A 272 -11.61 -16.75 -1.73
N PRO A 273 -11.60 -18.05 -1.34
CA PRO A 273 -10.65 -19.05 -1.86
C PRO A 273 -10.61 -19.11 -3.39
N GLU A 274 -11.76 -18.97 -4.05
CA GLU A 274 -11.88 -18.99 -5.51
C GLU A 274 -11.22 -17.80 -6.23
N LYS A 275 -10.88 -16.74 -5.50
CA LYS A 275 -10.37 -15.48 -6.05
C LYS A 275 -8.91 -15.21 -5.69
N VAL A 276 -8.25 -16.11 -4.96
CA VAL A 276 -6.84 -15.94 -4.53
C VAL A 276 -5.90 -15.64 -5.70
N TYR A 277 -6.02 -16.37 -6.81
CA TYR A 277 -5.24 -16.13 -8.04
C TYR A 277 -5.42 -14.72 -8.58
N PHE A 278 -6.66 -14.26 -8.69
CA PHE A 278 -6.93 -12.96 -9.29
C PHE A 278 -6.70 -11.80 -8.32
N ASN A 279 -6.84 -12.00 -7.00
CA ASN A 279 -6.39 -11.05 -5.98
C ASN A 279 -4.89 -10.77 -6.12
N GLN A 280 -4.09 -11.82 -6.31
CA GLN A 280 -2.64 -11.66 -6.48
C GLN A 280 -2.27 -11.05 -7.82
N LEU A 281 -2.93 -11.45 -8.91
CA LEU A 281 -2.73 -10.79 -10.21
C LEU A 281 -3.09 -9.30 -10.14
N ALA A 282 -4.22 -8.96 -9.51
CA ALA A 282 -4.66 -7.58 -9.32
C ALA A 282 -3.67 -6.78 -8.46
N PHE A 283 -3.17 -7.37 -7.37
CA PHE A 283 -2.15 -6.75 -6.53
C PHE A 283 -0.85 -6.49 -7.30
N LEU A 284 -0.34 -7.52 -8.01
CA LEU A 284 0.87 -7.40 -8.83
C LEU A 284 0.71 -6.31 -9.88
N ILE A 285 -0.38 -6.32 -10.66
CA ILE A 285 -0.61 -5.33 -11.72
C ILE A 285 -0.75 -3.92 -11.15
N ALA A 286 -1.47 -3.76 -10.03
CA ALA A 286 -1.57 -2.46 -9.37
C ALA A 286 -0.20 -1.95 -8.92
N LEU A 287 0.65 -2.82 -8.37
CA LEU A 287 2.01 -2.46 -7.95
C LEU A 287 2.88 -2.03 -9.14
N GLU A 288 2.88 -2.81 -10.23
CA GLU A 288 3.63 -2.47 -11.45
C GLU A 288 3.12 -1.18 -12.10
N SER A 289 1.80 -0.99 -12.13
CA SER A 289 1.16 0.22 -12.66
C SER A 289 1.55 1.47 -11.85
N LEU A 290 1.54 1.38 -10.52
CA LEU A 290 2.01 2.46 -9.65
C LEU A 290 3.49 2.77 -9.90
N MET A 291 4.35 1.75 -9.98
CA MET A 291 5.77 1.94 -10.24
C MET A 291 6.02 2.58 -11.61
N ALA A 292 5.35 2.12 -12.66
CA ALA A 292 5.46 2.70 -14.00
C ALA A 292 4.99 4.16 -14.01
N THR A 293 3.86 4.46 -13.37
CA THR A 293 3.33 5.83 -13.30
C THR A 293 4.28 6.75 -12.52
N LEU A 294 4.87 6.28 -11.43
CA LEU A 294 5.88 7.02 -10.67
C LEU A 294 7.13 7.30 -11.50
N GLN A 295 7.61 6.33 -12.28
CA GLN A 295 8.78 6.53 -13.16
C GLN A 295 8.59 7.65 -14.18
N GLU A 296 7.34 7.88 -14.62
CA GLU A 296 7.00 8.92 -15.59
C GLU A 296 6.62 10.25 -14.94
N LEU A 297 6.37 10.26 -13.62
CA LEU A 297 5.89 11.42 -12.90
C LEU A 297 7.00 12.47 -12.69
N LYS A 298 6.74 13.72 -13.09
CA LYS A 298 7.66 14.86 -12.95
C LYS A 298 7.20 15.88 -11.90
N LEU A 299 6.38 15.42 -10.96
CA LEU A 299 5.79 16.25 -9.91
C LEU A 299 6.58 16.07 -8.63
N GLU A 300 6.88 17.18 -7.95
CA GLU A 300 7.41 17.12 -6.58
C GLU A 300 6.36 16.59 -5.62
N THR A 301 6.55 15.35 -5.15
CA THR A 301 5.59 14.65 -4.29
C THR A 301 6.32 13.60 -3.45
N GLN A 302 5.66 13.08 -2.42
CA GLN A 302 6.14 11.89 -1.72
C GLN A 302 4.96 10.96 -1.41
N PRO A 303 4.58 10.12 -2.39
CA PRO A 303 3.49 9.17 -2.26
C PRO A 303 3.76 8.17 -1.15
N VAL A 304 2.70 7.68 -0.51
CA VAL A 304 2.78 6.69 0.57
C VAL A 304 2.10 5.41 0.11
N ILE A 305 2.84 4.33 -0.04
CA ILE A 305 2.33 3.02 -0.46
C ILE A 305 2.26 2.13 0.78
N ILE A 306 1.06 1.70 1.15
CA ILE A 306 0.80 0.89 2.34
C ILE A 306 0.34 -0.48 1.90
N ILE A 307 1.05 -1.53 2.33
CA ILE A 307 0.69 -2.92 2.04
C ILE A 307 0.29 -3.59 3.35
N HIS A 308 -1.02 -3.85 3.48
CA HIS A 308 -1.61 -4.47 4.66
C HIS A 308 -1.46 -5.99 4.62
N ASP A 309 -0.84 -6.53 5.67
CA ASP A 309 -0.60 -7.96 5.88
C ASP A 309 -0.02 -8.64 4.63
N VAL A 310 1.23 -8.29 4.29
CA VAL A 310 1.88 -8.70 3.04
C VAL A 310 1.88 -10.22 2.84
N LEU A 311 1.86 -11.01 3.92
CA LEU A 311 1.83 -12.47 3.86
C LEU A 311 0.55 -13.02 3.21
N ASN A 312 -0.55 -12.25 3.18
CA ASN A 312 -1.74 -12.60 2.41
C ASN A 312 -1.45 -12.73 0.90
N PHE A 313 -0.40 -12.07 0.41
CA PHE A 313 0.07 -12.13 -0.98
C PHE A 313 1.33 -12.98 -1.16
N LEU A 314 2.04 -13.34 -0.07
CA LEU A 314 3.37 -13.96 -0.12
C LEU A 314 3.47 -15.36 0.52
N GLY A 315 2.36 -15.93 1.01
CA GLY A 315 2.33 -17.30 1.52
C GLY A 315 2.88 -18.32 0.52
N GLU A 316 3.42 -19.44 0.99
CA GLU A 316 4.10 -20.43 0.13
C GLU A 316 3.20 -21.03 -0.96
N ASP A 317 1.89 -21.11 -0.70
CA ASP A 317 0.85 -21.59 -1.62
C ASP A 317 0.38 -20.54 -2.63
N LYS A 318 0.92 -19.31 -2.56
CA LYS A 318 0.35 -18.15 -3.24
C LYS A 318 0.79 -18.07 -4.71
N PRO A 319 -0.15 -18.08 -5.67
CA PRO A 319 0.17 -17.91 -7.09
C PRO A 319 0.71 -16.51 -7.40
N PHE A 320 1.87 -16.45 -8.05
CA PHE A 320 2.62 -15.21 -8.33
C PHE A 320 3.49 -14.69 -7.17
N ARG A 321 3.66 -15.47 -6.08
CA ARG A 321 4.54 -15.12 -4.95
C ARG A 321 5.88 -14.56 -5.40
N ASN A 322 6.57 -15.24 -6.31
CA ASN A 322 7.93 -14.85 -6.73
C ASN A 322 7.93 -13.53 -7.51
N GLN A 323 6.95 -13.31 -8.38
CA GLN A 323 6.78 -12.07 -9.13
C GLN A 323 6.44 -10.90 -8.19
N ILE A 324 5.59 -11.14 -7.19
CA ILE A 324 5.25 -10.14 -6.18
C ILE A 324 6.48 -9.82 -5.32
N ILE A 325 7.25 -10.83 -4.88
CA ILE A 325 8.51 -10.61 -4.15
C ILE A 325 9.45 -9.76 -4.99
N ASP A 326 9.64 -10.08 -6.27
CA ASP A 326 10.51 -9.31 -7.17
C ASP A 326 10.06 -7.84 -7.27
N ALA A 327 8.79 -7.59 -7.54
CA ALA A 327 8.24 -6.25 -7.60
C ALA A 327 8.43 -5.48 -6.28
N LEU A 328 8.19 -6.12 -5.13
CA LEU A 328 8.42 -5.53 -3.82
C LEU A 328 9.90 -5.24 -3.55
N ARG A 329 10.83 -6.11 -3.96
CA ARG A 329 12.27 -5.84 -3.87
C ARG A 329 12.66 -4.63 -4.71
N ARG A 330 12.13 -4.54 -5.93
CA ARG A 330 12.37 -3.40 -6.81
C ARG A 330 11.86 -2.11 -6.16
N LEU A 331 10.65 -2.13 -5.60
CA LEU A 331 10.07 -0.99 -4.90
C LEU A 331 10.83 -0.59 -3.62
N ILE A 332 11.13 -1.55 -2.72
CA ILE A 332 11.61 -1.29 -1.35
C ILE A 332 13.14 -1.23 -1.27
N ILE A 333 13.85 -2.11 -1.97
CA ILE A 333 15.31 -2.27 -1.82
C ILE A 333 16.02 -1.43 -2.87
N THR A 334 15.67 -1.59 -4.15
CA THR A 334 16.34 -0.84 -5.22
C THR A 334 15.83 0.60 -5.28
N GLY A 335 14.61 0.82 -4.81
CA GLY A 335 13.93 2.10 -4.94
C GLY A 335 13.64 2.44 -6.40
N GLN A 336 13.23 1.44 -7.18
CA GLN A 336 12.82 1.62 -8.57
C GLN A 336 11.56 2.51 -8.59
N ALA A 337 11.57 3.51 -9.46
CA ALA A 337 10.59 4.59 -9.58
C ALA A 337 10.87 5.86 -8.76
N ARG A 338 12.01 5.95 -8.07
CA ARG A 338 12.49 7.24 -7.55
C ARG A 338 13.06 8.10 -8.68
N THR A 339 12.89 9.40 -8.54
CA THR A 339 13.47 10.42 -9.42
C THR A 339 14.11 11.52 -8.57
N TYR A 340 14.67 12.54 -9.21
CA TYR A 340 15.11 13.74 -8.50
C TYR A 340 13.92 14.54 -7.93
N ASP A 341 12.76 14.46 -8.58
CA ASP A 341 11.56 15.22 -8.20
C ASP A 341 10.82 14.57 -7.04
N HIS A 342 10.88 13.23 -6.93
CA HIS A 342 10.15 12.51 -5.90
C HIS A 342 10.79 11.18 -5.49
N GLY A 343 10.60 10.86 -4.22
CA GLY A 343 10.75 9.53 -3.63
C GLY A 343 9.37 9.03 -3.21
N TYR A 344 9.33 8.09 -2.28
CA TYR A 344 8.07 7.60 -1.72
C TYR A 344 8.30 6.93 -0.37
N VAL A 345 7.23 6.81 0.40
CA VAL A 345 7.21 6.04 1.64
C VAL A 345 6.57 4.69 1.33
N VAL A 346 7.20 3.59 1.72
CA VAL A 346 6.57 2.26 1.68
C VAL A 346 6.37 1.78 3.11
N ILE A 347 5.13 1.51 3.49
CA ILE A 347 4.79 0.92 4.79
C ILE A 347 4.37 -0.54 4.54
N LEU A 348 5.16 -1.46 5.07
CA LEU A 348 4.90 -2.88 4.99
C LEU A 348 4.39 -3.38 6.34
N GLU A 349 3.17 -3.89 6.39
CA GLU A 349 2.69 -4.64 7.55
C GLU A 349 2.93 -6.13 7.37
N ALA A 350 3.61 -6.73 8.34
CA ALA A 350 3.88 -8.16 8.34
C ALA A 350 3.49 -8.79 9.68
N GLN A 351 3.02 -10.04 9.65
CA GLN A 351 3.00 -10.83 10.88
C GLN A 351 4.42 -11.26 11.23
N THR A 352 4.68 -11.60 12.48
CA THR A 352 6.01 -12.05 12.97
C THR A 352 6.54 -13.33 12.33
N LEU A 353 5.82 -13.90 11.36
CA LEU A 353 6.28 -15.02 10.55
C LEU A 353 7.24 -14.50 9.49
N ASP A 354 8.38 -15.18 9.35
CA ASP A 354 9.53 -14.79 8.54
C ASP A 354 9.14 -14.15 7.21
N LEU A 355 9.36 -12.84 7.08
CA LEU A 355 9.34 -12.18 5.77
C LEU A 355 10.25 -12.97 4.83
N PRO A 356 9.87 -13.12 3.54
CA PRO A 356 10.76 -13.76 2.57
C PRO A 356 12.15 -13.14 2.62
N LYS A 357 13.19 -13.97 2.73
CA LYS A 357 14.59 -13.54 2.89
C LYS A 357 15.03 -12.58 1.79
N GLU A 358 14.40 -12.67 0.63
CA GLU A 358 14.63 -11.83 -0.53
C GLU A 358 14.21 -10.37 -0.30
N LEU A 359 13.24 -10.12 0.59
CA LEU A 359 12.89 -8.77 1.09
C LEU A 359 13.91 -8.23 2.12
N GLY A 360 14.87 -9.07 2.51
CA GLY A 360 15.96 -8.72 3.42
C GLY A 360 15.55 -8.71 4.89
N ASP A 361 16.50 -8.31 5.75
CA ASP A 361 16.29 -8.19 7.19
C ASP A 361 15.72 -6.81 7.57
N TYR A 362 15.34 -6.67 8.84
CA TYR A 362 14.82 -5.41 9.38
C TYR A 362 15.79 -4.22 9.24
N ARG A 363 17.09 -4.47 9.06
CA ARG A 363 18.12 -3.42 8.97
C ARG A 363 18.09 -2.72 7.61
N ARG A 364 17.48 -3.34 6.60
CA ARG A 364 17.28 -2.73 5.28
C ARG A 364 16.17 -1.68 5.26
N TYR A 365 15.29 -1.70 6.24
CA TYR A 365 14.20 -0.74 6.33
C TYR A 365 14.71 0.55 6.98
N THR A 366 14.28 1.70 6.48
CA THR A 366 14.56 3.00 7.10
C THR A 366 14.12 2.99 8.56
N VAL A 367 12.94 2.43 8.82
CA VAL A 367 12.33 2.32 10.14
C VAL A 367 11.79 0.91 10.31
N HIS A 368 11.99 0.34 11.49
CA HIS A 368 11.38 -0.92 11.91
C HIS A 368 10.64 -0.73 13.23
N ILE A 369 9.34 -1.01 13.23
CA ILE A 369 8.46 -0.95 14.39
C ILE A 369 7.99 -2.38 14.70
N LYS A 370 8.59 -2.99 15.73
CA LYS A 370 8.29 -4.36 16.14
C LYS A 370 7.26 -4.38 17.26
N LEU A 371 6.02 -4.68 16.92
CA LEU A 371 4.90 -4.77 17.84
C LEU A 371 4.93 -6.09 18.61
N LYS A 372 4.65 -6.00 19.90
CA LYS A 372 4.59 -7.13 20.84
C LYS A 372 3.13 -7.46 21.15
N TRP A 373 2.80 -8.76 21.30
CA TRP A 373 1.54 -9.14 21.95
C TRP A 373 1.51 -8.51 23.35
N LYS A 374 0.30 -8.28 23.83
CA LYS A 374 -0.02 -7.75 25.17
C LYS A 374 0.53 -8.52 26.38
N SER A 375 1.48 -9.43 26.24
CA SER A 375 2.24 -10.05 27.32
C SER A 375 3.67 -9.51 27.20
N GLN A 376 4.07 -8.49 27.96
CA GLN A 376 4.84 -8.68 29.20
C GLN A 376 4.93 -7.40 30.06
N SER A 377 4.26 -6.30 29.70
CA SER A 377 4.31 -5.07 30.52
C SER A 377 3.41 -5.19 31.74
N GLU A 378 4.02 -5.32 32.94
CA GLU A 378 3.35 -5.20 34.24
C GLU A 378 2.46 -3.94 34.33
N THR A 379 2.95 -2.82 33.80
CA THR A 379 2.26 -1.52 33.84
C THR A 379 1.00 -1.51 32.99
N LEU A 380 1.05 -2.03 31.76
CA LEU A 380 -0.10 -1.98 30.84
C LEU A 380 -1.14 -3.07 31.12
N LYS A 381 -0.76 -4.18 31.77
CA LYS A 381 -1.72 -5.17 32.30
C LYS A 381 -2.72 -4.56 33.27
N ARG A 382 -2.32 -3.50 33.99
CA ARG A 382 -3.15 -2.82 35.00
C ARG A 382 -4.10 -1.77 34.41
N ILE A 383 -4.05 -1.50 33.10
CA ILE A 383 -4.95 -0.57 32.42
C ILE A 383 -6.07 -1.37 31.75
N PRO A 384 -7.30 -1.39 32.31
CA PRO A 384 -8.41 -2.17 31.75
C PRO A 384 -8.69 -1.78 30.30
N GLY A 385 -8.69 -2.78 29.42
CA GLY A 385 -9.11 -2.61 28.03
C GLY A 385 -8.11 -1.91 27.10
N PHE A 386 -6.87 -1.62 27.48
CA PHE A 386 -5.83 -1.04 26.59
C PHE A 386 -5.80 -1.77 25.22
N ILE A 387 -5.68 -1.12 24.05
CA ILE A 387 -5.56 -1.83 22.74
C ILE A 387 -4.24 -1.50 22.04
N GLY A 388 -3.53 -0.48 22.52
CA GLY A 388 -2.23 -0.07 21.98
C GLY A 388 -1.23 -1.23 22.05
N GLY A 389 -0.49 -1.43 20.98
CA GLY A 389 0.67 -2.31 21.04
C GLY A 389 1.79 -1.67 21.84
N ILE A 390 2.65 -2.50 22.42
CA ILE A 390 4.00 -2.05 22.77
C ILE A 390 4.89 -2.33 21.57
N ALA A 391 5.71 -1.37 21.17
CA ALA A 391 6.65 -1.53 20.09
C ALA A 391 8.10 -1.38 20.56
N ASP A 392 9.02 -2.14 19.96
CA ASP A 392 10.40 -1.71 19.87
C ASP A 392 10.58 -0.93 18.57
N LEU A 393 11.05 0.31 18.69
CA LEU A 393 11.27 1.21 17.56
C LEU A 393 12.75 1.26 17.23
N HIS A 394 13.09 0.89 16.00
CA HIS A 394 14.41 1.05 15.42
C HIS A 394 14.31 2.01 14.23
N ASP A 395 15.01 3.14 14.29
CA ASP A 395 15.19 4.07 13.19
C ASP A 395 16.64 3.93 12.70
N ASN A 396 16.81 3.16 11.62
CA ASN A 396 18.12 2.86 11.07
C ASN A 396 18.74 4.07 10.36
N TYR A 397 17.92 5.04 9.94
CA TYR A 397 18.40 6.27 9.29
C TYR A 397 19.03 7.23 10.30
N ASN A 398 18.36 7.46 11.43
CA ASN A 398 18.86 8.32 12.50
C ASN A 398 19.75 7.57 13.52
N ASN A 399 19.92 6.26 13.35
CA ASN A 399 20.59 5.38 14.31
C ASN A 399 20.01 5.55 15.73
N PHE A 400 18.67 5.56 15.82
CA PHE A 400 17.92 5.72 17.05
C PHE A 400 17.17 4.44 17.39
N HIS A 401 17.16 4.10 18.68
CA HIS A 401 16.44 2.93 19.18
C HIS A 401 15.72 3.27 20.48
N SER A 402 14.43 2.93 20.54
CA SER A 402 13.64 3.03 21.75
C SER A 402 12.92 1.70 22.00
N PRO A 403 13.31 0.94 23.02
CA PRO A 403 12.56 -0.24 23.42
C PRO A 403 11.26 0.16 24.12
N SER A 404 10.25 -0.70 24.03
CA SER A 404 9.02 -0.60 24.81
C SER A 404 8.29 0.74 24.72
N VAL A 405 8.07 1.22 23.49
CA VAL A 405 7.20 2.38 23.20
C VAL A 405 5.74 1.94 23.33
N ILE A 406 5.00 2.60 24.21
CA ILE A 406 3.54 2.46 24.33
C ILE A 406 2.93 3.26 23.18
N ILE A 407 2.39 2.56 22.18
CA ILE A 407 1.77 3.20 21.01
C ILE A 407 0.45 3.84 21.45
N ARG A 408 0.27 5.12 21.10
CA ARG A 408 -0.97 5.85 21.38
C ARG A 408 -2.15 5.23 20.62
N PRO A 409 -3.40 5.41 21.04
CA PRO A 409 -4.54 5.13 20.16
C PRO A 409 -4.63 6.18 19.02
N PRO A 410 -5.30 5.84 17.90
CA PRO A 410 -5.50 6.77 16.80
C PRO A 410 -6.57 7.82 17.14
N TYR A 411 -6.49 9.00 16.54
CA TYR A 411 -7.48 10.07 16.68
C TYR A 411 -8.74 9.82 15.83
N THR A 412 -8.61 9.07 14.75
CA THR A 412 -9.69 8.69 13.83
C THR A 412 -10.36 7.37 14.26
N SER A 413 -11.54 7.01 13.77
CA SER A 413 -12.33 5.82 14.19
C SER A 413 -11.87 4.51 13.56
N TYR A 414 -11.68 3.44 14.33
CA TYR A 414 -11.20 2.15 13.79
C TYR A 414 -12.05 0.95 14.23
N VAL A 415 -12.10 -0.06 13.37
CA VAL A 415 -12.67 -1.38 13.65
C VAL A 415 -11.55 -2.30 14.17
N VAL A 416 -11.83 -3.09 15.22
CA VAL A 416 -10.90 -4.10 15.77
C VAL A 416 -11.44 -5.48 15.44
#